data_AF-A0AAP0RME9-F1
#
_entry.id   AF-A0AAP0RME9-F1
#
_cell.length_a   1.000
_cell.length_b   1.000
_cell.length_c   1.000
_cell.angle_alpha   90.00
_cell.angle_beta   90.00
_cell.angle_gamma   90.00
#
_symmetry.space_group_name_H-M   'P 1'
#
loop_
_entity.id
_entity.type
_entity.pdbx_description
1 polymer ?
#
loop_
_entity_poly.entity_id
_entity_poly.type
_entity_poly.pdbx_seq_one_letter_code
_entity_poly.pdbx_strand_id
1 'polypeptide(L)'
;MMSSDCDYERADVVGLDEKQKPKVNVVDDKDYLVVTIQSKDRPKLLFDTEYHIRLIDGSPVKSDTGRQKLIRCLESAIERRVSEGVKLELSATDRVGPLYDVTRIFRENNLTITRSEVRTRAGKAVDTFYVPDASGHPVDERTIDSIRQAIGQAILHVNGLS
;
A
#
# COMPACT_ATOMS: atom_id res chain seq x y z
N MET A 1 17.43 17.37 -24.17
CA MET A 1 16.06 16.93 -24.46
C MET A 1 15.88 15.58 -23.78
N MET A 2 15.00 15.50 -22.80
CA MET A 2 14.64 14.25 -22.12
C MET A 2 13.56 13.58 -22.96
N SER A 3 13.96 12.57 -23.73
CA SER A 3 13.04 11.68 -24.42
C SER A 3 12.65 10.55 -23.48
N SER A 4 11.35 10.35 -23.38
CA SER A 4 10.62 9.37 -22.60
C SER A 4 11.08 7.93 -22.86
N ASP A 5 11.48 7.25 -21.81
CA ASP A 5 11.48 5.78 -21.73
C ASP A 5 10.52 5.39 -20.60
N CYS A 6 9.28 5.05 -20.95
CA CYS A 6 8.31 4.44 -20.03
C CYS A 6 7.60 3.28 -20.76
N ASP A 7 8.40 2.38 -21.32
CA ASP A 7 7.95 1.09 -21.81
C ASP A 7 8.10 0.10 -20.64
N TYR A 8 7.16 0.14 -19.70
CA TYR A 8 7.06 -0.90 -18.67
C TYR A 8 5.96 -1.86 -19.06
N GLU A 9 6.38 -3.05 -19.47
CA GLU A 9 5.53 -4.17 -19.86
C GLU A 9 4.45 -4.43 -18.81
N ARG A 10 3.23 -4.70 -19.29
CA ARG A 10 2.09 -5.14 -18.47
C ARG A 10 2.44 -6.48 -17.83
N ALA A 11 2.71 -6.48 -16.53
CA ALA A 11 2.49 -7.67 -15.73
C ALA A 11 0.98 -7.78 -15.48
N ASP A 12 0.38 -8.85 -15.98
CA ASP A 12 -1.02 -9.18 -15.75
C ASP A 12 -1.26 -9.33 -14.24
N VAL A 13 -2.02 -8.41 -13.66
CA VAL A 13 -2.44 -8.45 -12.25
C VAL A 13 -3.51 -9.51 -12.11
N VAL A 14 -3.12 -10.67 -11.62
CA VAL A 14 -4.03 -11.78 -11.27
C VAL A 14 -4.80 -11.42 -10.00
N GLY A 15 -6.11 -11.22 -10.16
CA GLY A 15 -7.13 -11.63 -9.19
C GLY A 15 -7.17 -10.97 -7.80
N LEU A 16 -7.20 -9.65 -7.70
CA LEU A 16 -7.75 -9.00 -6.50
C LEU A 16 -9.26 -9.30 -6.39
N ASP A 17 -9.72 -9.75 -5.22
CA ASP A 17 -11.16 -9.88 -4.92
C ASP A 17 -11.85 -8.55 -5.30
N GLU A 18 -12.84 -8.60 -6.20
CA GLU A 18 -13.50 -7.40 -6.74
C GLU A 18 -14.05 -6.48 -5.64
N LYS A 19 -14.23 -7.01 -4.42
CA LYS A 19 -14.69 -6.31 -3.23
C LYS A 19 -13.65 -5.41 -2.55
N GLN A 20 -12.36 -5.53 -2.87
CA GLN A 20 -11.27 -4.73 -2.29
C GLN A 20 -10.78 -3.60 -3.20
N LYS A 21 -11.24 -3.52 -4.46
CA LYS A 21 -10.80 -2.48 -5.39
C LYS A 21 -11.21 -1.07 -4.92
N PRO A 22 -10.31 -0.07 -5.06
CA PRO A 22 -10.67 1.30 -4.78
C PRO A 22 -11.76 1.76 -5.75
N LYS A 23 -12.74 2.49 -5.23
CA LYS A 23 -13.80 3.09 -6.06
C LYS A 23 -13.55 4.58 -6.18
N VAL A 24 -13.50 5.06 -7.42
CA VAL A 24 -13.34 6.49 -7.72
C VAL A 24 -14.59 6.96 -8.45
N ASN A 25 -15.36 7.82 -7.80
CA ASN A 25 -16.50 8.49 -8.41
C ASN A 25 -16.13 9.91 -8.79
N VAL A 26 -16.59 10.36 -9.95
CA VAL A 26 -16.37 11.72 -10.44
C VAL A 26 -17.71 12.32 -10.80
N VAL A 27 -18.05 13.44 -10.17
CA VAL A 27 -19.29 14.18 -10.40
C VAL A 27 -18.94 15.62 -10.76
N ASP A 28 -19.65 16.21 -11.71
CA ASP A 28 -19.55 17.63 -11.98
C ASP A 28 -20.35 18.41 -10.92
N ASP A 29 -19.71 19.29 -10.16
CA ASP A 29 -20.37 20.30 -9.32
C ASP A 29 -19.88 21.69 -9.72
N LYS A 30 -20.76 22.42 -10.42
CA LYS A 30 -20.48 23.78 -10.93
C LYS A 30 -19.19 23.83 -11.76
N ASP A 31 -18.16 24.47 -11.22
CA ASP A 31 -16.86 24.73 -11.86
C ASP A 31 -15.78 23.73 -11.39
N TYR A 32 -16.17 22.64 -10.73
CA TYR A 32 -15.28 21.63 -10.19
C TYR A 32 -15.71 20.22 -10.61
N LEU A 33 -14.71 19.36 -10.77
CA LEU A 33 -14.92 17.92 -10.64
C LEU A 33 -14.81 17.55 -9.17
N VAL A 34 -15.89 17.03 -8.61
CA VAL A 34 -15.90 16.41 -7.30
C VAL A 34 -15.48 14.96 -7.48
N VAL A 35 -14.30 14.63 -6.97
CA VAL A 35 -13.75 13.28 -7.00
C VAL A 35 -13.85 12.67 -5.62
N THR A 36 -14.67 11.63 -5.49
CA THR A 36 -14.84 10.87 -4.26
C THR A 36 -14.06 9.57 -4.36
N ILE A 37 -13.12 9.34 -3.43
CA ILE A 37 -12.31 8.14 -3.37
C ILE A 37 -12.71 7.31 -2.16
N GLN A 38 -13.07 6.05 -2.41
CA GLN A 38 -13.35 5.05 -1.37
C GLN A 38 -12.30 3.94 -1.45
N SER A 39 -11.59 3.68 -0.35
CA SER A 39 -10.59 2.61 -0.25
C SER A 39 -10.64 1.97 1.13
N LYS A 40 -10.86 0.66 1.19
CA LYS A 40 -11.01 -0.09 2.46
C LYS A 40 -9.68 -0.47 3.11
N ASP A 41 -8.59 -0.56 2.34
CA ASP A 41 -7.31 -1.09 2.82
C ASP A 41 -6.44 -0.09 3.58
N ARG A 42 -6.92 1.15 3.75
CA ARG A 42 -6.25 2.11 4.61
C ARG A 42 -7.13 2.43 5.81
N PRO A 43 -6.75 2.02 7.05
CA PRO A 43 -7.41 2.49 8.26
C PRO A 43 -7.30 4.01 8.47
N LYS A 44 -6.55 4.74 7.62
CA LYS A 44 -6.54 6.22 7.56
C LYS A 44 -7.55 6.82 6.57
N LEU A 45 -8.18 6.01 5.73
CA LEU A 45 -9.29 6.35 4.83
C LEU A 45 -10.58 5.68 5.32
N LEU A 46 -10.83 5.72 6.64
CA LEU A 46 -12.09 5.29 7.25
C LEU A 46 -13.30 6.15 6.81
N PHE A 47 -13.07 7.15 5.95
CA PHE A 47 -14.06 8.07 5.42
C PHE A 47 -13.78 8.32 3.93
N ASP A 48 -14.85 8.51 3.17
CA ASP A 48 -14.80 8.96 1.78
C ASP A 48 -14.02 10.28 1.72
N THR A 49 -12.92 10.30 0.97
CA THR A 49 -12.18 11.55 0.75
C THR A 49 -12.70 12.21 -0.51
N GLU A 50 -13.17 13.44 -0.36
CA GLU A 50 -13.66 14.27 -1.45
C GLU A 50 -12.60 15.30 -1.86
N TYR A 51 -12.31 15.37 -3.16
CA TYR A 51 -11.41 16.34 -3.76
C TYR A 51 -12.16 17.19 -4.78
N HIS A 52 -12.01 18.51 -4.69
CA HIS A 52 -12.53 19.46 -5.68
C HIS A 52 -11.40 19.79 -6.65
N ILE A 53 -11.46 19.22 -7.85
CA ILE A 53 -10.40 19.35 -8.87
C ILE A 53 -10.87 20.27 -9.98
N ARG A 54 -9.99 21.20 -10.39
CA ARG A 54 -10.17 22.04 -11.57
C ARG A 54 -8.91 21.96 -12.42
N LEU A 55 -9.03 22.11 -13.74
CA LEU A 55 -7.87 22.26 -14.60
C LEU A 55 -7.10 23.53 -14.23
N ILE A 56 -5.78 23.50 -14.44
CA ILE A 56 -4.89 24.63 -14.14
C ILE A 56 -5.29 25.87 -14.95
N ASP A 57 -5.84 25.68 -16.15
CA ASP A 57 -6.37 26.74 -16.99
C ASP A 57 -7.73 27.31 -16.51
N GLY A 58 -8.25 26.81 -15.39
CA GLY A 58 -9.51 27.23 -14.80
C GLY A 58 -10.76 26.68 -15.50
N SER A 59 -10.60 25.93 -16.59
CA SER A 59 -11.73 25.35 -17.30
C SER A 59 -12.24 24.07 -16.62
N PRO A 60 -13.55 23.76 -16.70
CA PRO A 60 -14.05 22.49 -16.23
C PRO A 60 -13.56 21.35 -17.12
N VAL A 61 -13.39 20.16 -16.57
CA VAL A 61 -13.01 18.96 -17.36
C VAL A 61 -14.23 18.52 -18.17
N LYS A 62 -14.33 18.99 -19.41
CA LYS A 62 -15.54 18.86 -20.22
C LYS A 62 -15.71 17.53 -20.96
N SER A 63 -14.66 16.72 -21.11
CA SER A 63 -14.71 15.51 -21.96
C SER A 63 -14.81 14.22 -21.14
N ASP A 64 -15.71 13.33 -21.54
CA ASP A 64 -15.84 12.00 -20.94
C ASP A 64 -14.55 11.18 -21.05
N THR A 65 -13.80 11.35 -22.14
CA THR A 65 -12.47 10.74 -22.29
C THR A 65 -11.48 11.26 -21.25
N GLY A 66 -11.50 12.56 -20.93
CA GLY A 66 -10.67 13.14 -19.89
C GLY A 66 -11.04 12.61 -18.50
N ARG A 67 -12.35 12.51 -18.22
CA ARG A 67 -12.87 11.93 -16.96
C ARG A 67 -12.47 10.47 -16.79
N GLN A 68 -12.65 9.65 -17.83
CA GLN A 68 -12.25 8.24 -17.80
C GLN A 68 -10.75 8.06 -17.59
N LYS A 69 -9.92 8.90 -18.23
CA LYS A 69 -8.47 8.90 -17.99
C LYS A 69 -8.13 9.27 -16.55
N LEU A 70 -8.79 10.29 -15.99
CA LEU A 70 -8.59 10.69 -14.59
C LEU A 70 -8.97 9.56 -13.62
N ILE A 71 -10.16 8.98 -13.77
CA ILE A 71 -10.64 7.85 -12.96
C ILE A 71 -9.62 6.72 -12.99
N ARG A 72 -9.27 6.25 -14.19
CA ARG A 72 -8.32 5.14 -14.36
C ARG A 72 -6.95 5.45 -13.78
N CYS A 73 -6.44 6.66 -13.97
CA CYS A 73 -5.17 7.07 -13.39
C CYS A 73 -5.21 7.08 -11.86
N LEU A 74 -6.32 7.54 -11.26
CA LEU A 74 -6.50 7.55 -9.82
C LEU A 74 -6.65 6.15 -9.26
N GLU A 75 -7.48 5.29 -9.86
CA GLU A 75 -7.62 3.88 -9.49
C GLU A 75 -6.26 3.19 -9.50
N SER A 76 -5.53 3.26 -10.62
CA SER A 76 -4.20 2.64 -10.71
C SER A 76 -3.17 3.32 -9.79
N ALA A 77 -3.32 4.61 -9.47
CA ALA A 77 -2.44 5.31 -8.54
C ALA A 77 -2.69 4.88 -7.08
N ILE A 78 -3.94 4.55 -6.75
CA ILE A 78 -4.33 4.01 -5.46
C ILE A 78 -3.86 2.57 -5.36
N GLU A 79 -4.18 1.71 -6.34
CA GLU A 79 -3.72 0.31 -6.40
C GLU A 79 -2.20 0.21 -6.23
N ARG A 80 -1.41 0.98 -6.97
CA ARG A 80 0.07 1.02 -6.81
C ARG A 80 0.55 1.47 -5.44
N ARG A 81 -0.27 2.18 -4.68
CA ARG A 81 0.06 2.71 -3.34
C ARG A 81 -0.61 1.92 -2.22
N VAL A 82 -1.45 0.94 -2.52
CA VAL A 82 -1.91 -0.05 -1.55
C VAL A 82 -0.71 -0.97 -1.30
N SER A 83 -0.27 -1.01 -0.05
CA SER A 83 0.79 -1.93 0.36
C SER A 83 0.10 -3.25 0.68
N GLU A 84 0.12 -4.19 -0.26
CA GLU A 84 -0.38 -5.54 -0.04
C GLU A 84 0.53 -6.29 0.96
N GLY A 85 -0.08 -7.14 1.79
CA GLY A 85 0.62 -7.93 2.80
C GLY A 85 0.42 -7.48 4.24
N VAL A 86 0.96 -8.27 5.17
CA VAL A 86 0.81 -8.04 6.61
C VAL A 86 1.79 -6.96 7.06
N LYS A 87 1.31 -5.99 7.85
CA LYS A 87 2.19 -4.97 8.45
C LYS A 87 2.82 -5.54 9.72
N LEU A 88 4.12 -5.79 9.66
CA LEU A 88 4.93 -6.27 10.77
C LEU A 88 5.72 -5.10 11.36
N GLU A 89 5.46 -4.79 12.63
CA GLU A 89 6.22 -3.81 13.41
C GLU A 89 7.19 -4.53 14.34
N LEU A 90 8.47 -4.28 14.13
CA LEU A 90 9.55 -4.80 14.93
C LEU A 90 10.09 -3.69 15.82
N SER A 91 10.02 -3.91 17.13
CA SER A 91 10.59 -3.01 18.12
C SER A 91 11.73 -3.73 18.82
N ALA A 92 12.96 -3.56 18.32
CA ALA A 92 14.16 -4.08 18.95
C ALA A 92 14.86 -2.97 19.76
N THR A 93 15.20 -3.24 21.00
CA THR A 93 16.17 -2.41 21.74
C THR A 93 17.54 -2.57 21.11
N ASP A 94 18.17 -1.45 20.76
CA ASP A 94 19.52 -1.26 20.21
C ASP A 94 20.45 -2.49 20.41
N ARG A 95 20.42 -3.39 19.43
CA ARG A 95 21.38 -4.49 19.27
C ARG A 95 21.80 -4.49 17.81
N VAL A 96 23.07 -4.73 17.55
CA VAL A 96 23.62 -4.86 16.19
C VAL A 96 23.26 -6.25 15.67
N GLY A 97 22.75 -6.37 14.43
CA GLY A 97 22.39 -7.64 13.79
C GLY A 97 20.90 -8.06 13.63
N PRO A 98 19.88 -7.43 14.27
CA PRO A 98 18.51 -7.96 14.25
C PRO A 98 17.84 -7.85 12.88
N LEU A 99 18.19 -6.84 12.07
CA LEU A 99 17.67 -6.70 10.71
C LEU A 99 18.08 -7.87 9.81
N TYR A 100 19.29 -8.40 9.95
CA TYR A 100 19.76 -9.51 9.14
C TYR A 100 18.99 -10.80 9.46
N ASP A 101 18.82 -11.12 10.74
CA ASP A 101 18.08 -12.31 11.15
C ASP A 101 16.60 -12.22 10.75
N VAL A 102 15.98 -11.06 10.93
CA VAL A 102 14.58 -10.83 10.52
C VAL A 102 14.40 -11.00 9.02
N THR A 103 15.23 -10.33 8.21
CA THR A 103 15.13 -10.43 6.75
C THR A 103 15.45 -11.84 6.25
N ARG A 104 16.34 -12.57 6.93
CA ARG A 104 16.58 -13.99 6.68
C ARG A 104 15.34 -14.83 6.98
N ILE A 105 14.69 -14.63 8.13
CA ILE A 105 13.49 -15.38 8.53
C ILE A 105 12.35 -15.15 7.54
N PHE A 106 12.13 -13.91 7.07
CA PHE A 106 11.12 -13.64 6.05
C PHE A 106 11.40 -14.43 4.76
N ARG A 107 12.64 -14.42 4.27
CA ARG A 107 13.05 -15.17 3.10
C ARG A 107 12.87 -16.69 3.29
N GLU A 108 13.22 -17.21 4.46
CA GLU A 108 13.07 -18.65 4.79
C GLU A 108 11.60 -19.09 4.89
N ASN A 109 10.69 -18.15 5.15
CA ASN A 109 9.24 -18.36 5.16
C ASN A 109 8.56 -17.96 3.83
N ASN A 110 9.32 -17.80 2.74
CA ASN A 110 8.81 -17.39 1.43
C ASN A 110 8.02 -16.07 1.45
N LEU A 111 8.41 -15.13 2.31
CA LEU A 111 7.87 -13.78 2.34
C LEU A 111 8.77 -12.80 1.61
N THR A 112 8.15 -11.81 0.97
CA THR A 112 8.85 -10.73 0.27
C THR A 112 8.66 -9.43 1.02
N ILE A 113 9.70 -8.59 1.12
CA ILE A 113 9.57 -7.23 1.67
C ILE A 113 9.24 -6.29 0.52
N THR A 114 8.02 -5.74 0.50
CA THR A 114 7.61 -4.75 -0.51
C THR A 114 7.88 -3.32 -0.05
N ARG A 115 7.92 -3.09 1.27
CA ARG A 115 8.22 -1.79 1.86
C ARG A 115 8.81 -1.95 3.25
N SER A 116 9.78 -1.09 3.57
CA SER A 116 10.31 -0.93 4.92
C SER A 116 10.29 0.54 5.34
N GLU A 117 10.06 0.79 6.62
CA GLU A 117 10.17 2.11 7.24
C GLU A 117 10.96 1.99 8.54
N VAL A 118 11.92 2.89 8.77
CA VAL A 118 12.63 2.99 10.03
C VAL A 118 12.15 4.26 10.73
N ARG A 119 11.72 4.14 11.99
CA ARG A 119 11.31 5.28 12.81
C ARG A 119 11.99 5.20 14.16
N THR A 120 12.29 6.34 14.76
CA THR A 120 12.82 6.38 16.12
C THR A 120 11.74 6.89 17.07
N ARG A 121 11.40 6.11 18.10
CA ARG A 121 10.42 6.49 19.13
C ARG A 121 11.07 6.34 20.51
N ALA A 122 11.10 7.45 21.27
CA ALA A 122 11.69 7.48 22.62
C ALA A 122 13.10 6.86 22.71
N GLY A 123 13.96 7.14 21.73
CA GLY A 123 15.32 6.62 21.66
C GLY A 123 15.45 5.17 21.18
N LYS A 124 14.36 4.50 20.78
CA LYS A 124 14.38 3.15 20.19
C LYS A 124 14.09 3.21 18.69
N ALA A 125 14.88 2.48 17.89
CA ALA A 125 14.54 2.22 16.50
C ALA A 125 13.35 1.24 16.44
N VAL A 126 12.38 1.57 15.60
CA VAL A 126 11.20 0.77 15.32
C VAL A 126 11.15 0.60 13.81
N ASP A 127 11.35 -0.64 13.38
CA ASP A 127 11.36 -1.01 11.97
C ASP A 127 9.99 -1.59 11.60
N THR A 128 9.38 -1.05 10.55
CA THR A 128 8.10 -1.53 10.03
C THR A 128 8.33 -2.15 8.67
N PHE A 129 7.84 -3.37 8.47
CA PHE A 129 7.89 -4.09 7.21
C PHE A 129 6.49 -4.41 6.72
N TYR A 130 6.30 -4.31 5.41
CA TYR A 130 5.11 -4.79 4.72
C TYR A 130 5.53 -6.05 3.97
N VAL A 131 4.99 -7.19 4.39
CA VAL A 131 5.39 -8.50 3.89
C VAL A 131 4.20 -9.30 3.39
N PRO A 132 3.94 -9.34 2.08
CA PRO A 132 3.09 -10.36 1.49
C PRO A 132 3.84 -11.69 1.34
N ASP A 133 3.10 -12.73 0.97
CA ASP A 133 3.71 -13.97 0.48
C ASP A 133 4.47 -13.76 -0.84
N ALA A 134 5.16 -14.79 -1.33
CA ALA A 134 5.90 -14.76 -2.58
C ALA A 134 5.05 -14.43 -3.82
N SER A 135 3.71 -14.56 -3.74
CA SER A 135 2.77 -14.27 -4.82
C SER A 135 2.13 -12.89 -4.69
N GLY A 136 2.42 -12.13 -3.63
CA GLY A 136 1.80 -10.83 -3.35
C GLY A 136 0.54 -10.89 -2.48
N HIS A 137 0.08 -12.08 -2.08
CA HIS A 137 -1.14 -12.22 -1.30
C HIS A 137 -0.92 -12.01 0.21
N PRO A 138 -2.00 -11.79 0.98
CA PRO A 138 -1.94 -11.77 2.44
C PRO A 138 -1.36 -13.06 3.02
N VAL A 139 -0.49 -12.92 4.02
CA VAL A 139 0.16 -14.04 4.70
C VAL A 139 -0.85 -14.77 5.60
N ASP A 140 -0.86 -16.10 5.54
CA ASP A 140 -1.74 -16.90 6.39
C ASP A 140 -1.29 -16.90 7.86
N GLU A 141 -2.24 -17.17 8.76
CA GLU A 141 -2.03 -17.09 10.21
C GLU A 141 -0.96 -18.09 10.72
N ARG A 142 -0.81 -19.26 10.10
CA ARG A 142 0.19 -20.27 10.52
C ARG A 142 1.61 -19.79 10.22
N THR A 143 1.79 -19.15 9.07
CA THR A 143 3.07 -18.54 8.70
C THR A 143 3.40 -17.38 9.62
N ILE A 144 2.42 -16.54 9.96
CA ILE A 144 2.59 -15.44 10.93
C ILE A 144 3.02 -15.97 12.30
N ASP A 145 2.38 -17.04 12.80
CA ASP A 145 2.72 -17.64 14.09
C ASP A 145 4.11 -18.28 14.08
N SER A 146 4.51 -18.93 12.98
CA SER A 146 5.85 -19.48 12.81
C SER A 146 6.92 -18.39 12.88
N ILE A 147 6.69 -17.26 12.23
CA ILE A 147 7.60 -16.11 12.24
C ILE A 147 7.66 -15.46 13.63
N ARG A 148 6.52 -15.35 14.33
CA ARG A 148 6.48 -14.87 15.72
C ARG A 148 7.28 -15.76 16.67
N GLN A 149 7.22 -17.08 16.49
CA GLN A 149 8.02 -18.02 17.28
C GLN A 149 9.52 -17.87 16.99
N ALA A 150 9.90 -17.68 15.72
CA ALA A 150 11.30 -17.54 15.32
C ALA A 150 11.93 -16.20 15.74
N ILE A 151 11.21 -15.10 15.60
CA ILE A 151 11.69 -13.74 15.92
C ILE A 151 11.52 -13.41 17.41
N GLY A 152 10.50 -13.98 18.04
CA GLY A 152 10.12 -13.70 19.43
C GLY A 152 8.92 -12.76 19.52
N GLN A 153 7.90 -13.20 20.26
CA GLN A 153 6.62 -12.51 20.45
C GLN A 153 6.75 -11.13 21.10
N ALA A 154 7.79 -10.90 21.90
CA ALA A 154 8.05 -9.62 22.56
C ALA A 154 8.67 -8.57 21.62
N ILE A 155 9.13 -8.98 20.43
CA ILE A 155 9.86 -8.14 19.47
C ILE A 155 9.00 -7.86 18.24
N LEU A 156 8.22 -8.85 17.79
CA LEU A 156 7.35 -8.74 16.62
C LEU A 156 5.89 -8.48 16.98
N HIS A 157 5.42 -7.29 16.64
CA HIS A 157 4.01 -6.93 16.65
C HIS A 157 3.43 -7.02 15.24
N VAL A 158 2.31 -7.71 15.09
CA VAL A 158 1.58 -7.82 13.83
C VAL A 158 0.41 -6.86 13.88
N ASN A 159 0.37 -5.89 12.97
CA ASN A 159 -0.73 -4.94 12.83
C ASN A 159 -1.46 -5.24 11.51
N GLY A 160 -2.79 -5.39 11.54
CA GLY A 160 -3.60 -5.59 10.32
C GLY A 160 -4.27 -6.95 10.15
N LEU A 161 -4.45 -7.73 11.21
CA LEU A 161 -5.46 -8.80 11.25
C LEU A 161 -6.69 -8.28 11.99
N SER A 162 -7.55 -7.53 11.31
CA SER A 162 -8.93 -7.25 11.75
C SER A 162 -9.81 -6.92 10.56
#